data_AF-A0A158C7J8-F1
#
_entry.id   AF-A0A158C7J8-F1
#
_cell.length_a   1.000
_cell.length_b   1.000
_cell.length_c   1.000
_cell.angle_alpha   90.00
_cell.angle_beta   90.00
_cell.angle_gamma   90.00
#
_symmetry.space_group_name_H-M   'P 1'
#
loop_
_entity.id
_entity.type
_entity.pdbx_description
1 polymer ?
#
loop_
_entity_poly.entity_id
_entity_poly.type
_entity_poly.pdbx_seq_one_letter_code
_entity_poly.pdbx_strand_id
1 'polypeptide(L)'
;MIVRCSPASSSSWRGNESAIIFEADDGTVTNVTYQDLLDRVRRLANALKKRGVKKGDRVVIVVFGGFSSKLPNERLVDVGAVALITADEEMRGGRTLPLKRIADEALAAGGCEKVTHVIVYRRTGGKVAWTAGRDVWLHEIVERVSSWPMPLEASYAAAATQPACRE
;
A
#
# COMPACT_ATOMS: atom_id res chain seq x y z
N MET A 1 -9.41 -12.18 -6.43
CA MET A 1 -8.70 -11.10 -7.15
C MET A 1 -7.54 -11.73 -7.90
N ILE A 2 -7.66 -11.95 -9.22
CA ILE A 2 -6.55 -12.44 -10.06
C ILE A 2 -6.02 -11.22 -10.81
N VAL A 3 -4.89 -10.67 -10.35
CA VAL A 3 -4.19 -9.59 -11.07
C VAL A 3 -3.17 -10.23 -11.99
N ARG A 4 -3.31 -10.03 -13.30
CA ARG A 4 -2.36 -10.53 -14.31
C ARG A 4 -1.30 -9.46 -14.53
N CYS A 5 -0.21 -9.48 -13.76
CA CYS A 5 0.87 -8.51 -13.95
C CYS A 5 1.56 -8.73 -15.31
N SER A 6 1.33 -7.83 -16.27
CA SER A 6 2.15 -7.72 -17.48
C SER A 6 3.01 -6.46 -17.41
N PRO A 7 4.28 -6.48 -17.86
CA PRO A 7 5.12 -5.29 -17.88
C PRO A 7 4.51 -4.21 -18.77
N ALA A 8 4.54 -2.95 -18.32
CA ALA A 8 3.93 -1.82 -19.04
C ALA A 8 4.52 -1.53 -20.43
N SER A 9 5.67 -2.13 -20.76
CA SER A 9 6.40 -1.96 -22.02
C SER A 9 6.37 -3.19 -22.92
N SER A 10 5.63 -4.24 -22.58
CA SER A 10 5.53 -5.43 -23.45
C SER A 10 4.59 -5.18 -24.64
N SER A 11 4.84 -5.87 -25.74
CA SER A 11 3.91 -5.90 -26.90
C SER A 11 2.51 -6.46 -26.53
N SER A 12 2.40 -7.10 -25.36
CA SER A 12 1.17 -7.62 -24.77
C SER A 12 0.55 -6.71 -23.70
N TRP A 13 1.04 -5.46 -23.54
CA TRP A 13 0.53 -4.54 -22.53
C TRP A 13 -0.94 -4.18 -22.77
N ARG A 14 -1.75 -4.37 -21.73
CA ARG A 14 -3.21 -4.20 -21.74
C ARG A 14 -3.63 -3.06 -20.82
N GLY A 15 -2.97 -1.90 -20.96
CA GLY A 15 -3.11 -0.75 -20.05
C GLY A 15 -4.56 -0.29 -19.81
N ASN A 16 -5.38 -0.30 -20.86
CA ASN A 16 -6.78 0.13 -20.79
C ASN A 16 -7.74 -0.98 -20.33
N GLU A 17 -7.27 -2.21 -20.13
CA GLU A 17 -8.11 -3.29 -19.63
C GLU A 17 -8.25 -3.21 -18.11
N SER A 18 -9.41 -3.64 -17.60
CA SER A 18 -9.65 -3.73 -16.17
C SER A 18 -8.68 -4.71 -15.51
N ALA A 19 -7.91 -4.20 -14.56
CA ALA A 19 -7.05 -4.99 -13.69
C ALA A 19 -7.78 -5.40 -12.40
N ILE A 20 -8.61 -4.50 -11.86
CA ILE A 20 -9.38 -4.72 -10.64
C ILE A 20 -10.81 -4.27 -10.89
N ILE A 21 -11.74 -5.17 -10.59
CA ILE A 21 -13.15 -4.84 -10.41
C ILE A 21 -13.38 -4.90 -8.91
N PHE A 22 -13.62 -3.73 -8.31
CA PHE A 22 -13.88 -3.61 -6.88
C PHE A 22 -15.35 -3.32 -6.67
N GLU A 23 -16.04 -4.24 -5.99
CA GLU A 23 -17.42 -4.07 -5.55
C GLU A 23 -17.39 -3.72 -4.06
N ALA A 24 -17.85 -2.52 -3.72
CA ALA A 24 -17.96 -2.07 -2.34
C ALA A 24 -19.22 -2.64 -1.68
N ASP A 25 -19.23 -2.67 -0.35
CA ASP A 25 -20.37 -3.12 0.46
C ASP A 25 -21.69 -2.38 0.18
N ASP A 26 -21.63 -1.15 -0.35
CA ASP A 26 -22.81 -0.36 -0.75
C ASP A 26 -23.29 -0.65 -2.18
N GLY A 27 -22.68 -1.63 -2.86
CA GLY A 27 -22.94 -1.99 -4.25
C GLY A 27 -22.20 -1.12 -5.28
N THR A 28 -21.37 -0.16 -4.84
CA THR A 28 -20.58 0.66 -5.76
C THR A 28 -19.51 -0.19 -6.43
N VAL A 29 -19.56 -0.27 -7.77
CA VAL A 29 -18.55 -0.96 -8.56
C VAL A 29 -17.55 0.04 -9.13
N THR A 30 -16.27 -0.15 -8.82
CA THR A 30 -15.15 0.60 -9.38
C THR A 30 -14.30 -0.30 -10.26
N ASN A 31 -14.15 0.07 -11.53
CA ASN A 31 -13.20 -0.56 -12.44
C ASN A 31 -11.90 0.22 -12.43
N VAL A 32 -10.80 -0.46 -12.14
CA VAL A 32 -9.45 0.11 -12.17
C VAL A 32 -8.68 -0.57 -13.29
N THR A 33 -8.21 0.22 -14.26
CA THR A 33 -7.43 -0.31 -15.37
C THR A 33 -6.00 -0.68 -14.95
N TYR A 34 -5.28 -1.43 -15.78
CA TYR A 34 -3.86 -1.71 -15.53
C TYR A 34 -3.02 -0.43 -15.47
N GLN A 35 -3.35 0.57 -16.29
CA GLN A 35 -2.69 1.86 -16.28
C GLN A 35 -2.95 2.62 -14.98
N ASP A 36 -4.22 2.68 -14.52
CA ASP A 36 -4.57 3.32 -13.24
C ASP A 36 -3.87 2.66 -12.07
N LEU A 37 -3.84 1.32 -12.05
CA LEU A 37 -3.19 0.55 -11.01
C LEU A 37 -1.68 0.84 -10.99
N LEU A 38 -1.04 0.85 -12.17
CA LEU A 38 0.37 1.16 -12.32
C LEU A 38 0.70 2.55 -11.79
N ASP A 39 -0.09 3.56 -12.14
CA ASP A 39 0.13 4.93 -11.68
C ASP A 39 -0.06 5.06 -10.17
N ARG A 40 -1.05 4.39 -9.58
CA ARG A 40 -1.24 4.35 -8.12
C ARG A 40 -0.07 3.68 -7.40
N VAL A 41 0.40 2.54 -7.92
CA VAL A 41 1.55 1.81 -7.36
C VAL A 41 2.82 2.65 -7.45
N ARG A 42 3.06 3.31 -8.58
CA ARG A 42 4.22 4.20 -8.77
C ARG A 42 4.21 5.37 -7.79
N ARG A 43 3.07 6.05 -7.64
CA ARG A 43 2.93 7.14 -6.66
C ARG A 43 3.19 6.66 -5.25
N LEU A 44 2.60 5.53 -4.85
CA LEU A 44 2.85 4.95 -3.53
C LEU A 44 4.33 4.62 -3.31
N ALA A 45 4.98 3.98 -4.29
CA ALA A 45 6.40 3.65 -4.21
C ALA A 45 7.27 4.92 -4.06
N ASN A 46 6.99 5.96 -4.83
CA ASN A 46 7.70 7.24 -4.75
C ASN A 46 7.45 7.95 -3.40
N ALA A 47 6.23 7.88 -2.88
CA ALA A 47 5.88 8.41 -1.57
C ALA A 47 6.65 7.71 -0.45
N LEU A 48 6.72 6.36 -0.48
CA LEU A 48 7.48 5.57 0.50
C LEU A 48 8.98 5.89 0.46
N LYS A 49 9.55 6.03 -0.75
CA LYS A 49 10.96 6.43 -0.91
C LYS A 49 11.24 7.82 -0.33
N LYS A 50 10.37 8.80 -0.58
CA LYS A 50 10.50 10.15 0.01
C LYS A 50 10.41 10.15 1.54
N ARG A 51 9.75 9.14 2.11
CA ARG A 51 9.67 8.90 3.57
C ARG A 51 10.83 8.08 4.12
N GLY A 52 11.85 7.80 3.30
CA GLY A 52 13.07 7.14 3.77
C GLY A 52 13.03 5.61 3.74
N VAL A 53 11.98 4.99 3.19
CA VAL A 53 11.96 3.53 2.96
C VAL A 53 12.97 3.16 1.88
N LYS A 54 13.88 2.24 2.22
CA LYS A 54 15.00 1.78 1.39
C LYS A 54 14.82 0.31 1.01
N LYS A 55 15.64 -0.13 0.05
CA LYS A 55 15.75 -1.55 -0.31
C LYS A 55 16.21 -2.34 0.92
N GLY A 56 15.49 -3.42 1.23
CA GLY A 56 15.73 -4.25 2.42
C GLY A 56 14.82 -3.91 3.60
N ASP A 57 14.21 -2.73 3.61
CA ASP A 57 13.26 -2.37 4.66
C ASP A 57 11.97 -3.16 4.56
N ARG A 58 11.34 -3.39 5.72
CA ARG A 58 10.10 -4.15 5.85
C ARG A 58 8.94 -3.21 6.12
N VAL A 59 7.92 -3.27 5.27
CA VAL A 59 6.67 -2.51 5.42
C VAL A 59 5.55 -3.51 5.65
N VAL A 60 4.85 -3.37 6.77
CA VAL A 60 3.71 -4.24 7.10
C VAL A 60 2.43 -3.57 6.63
N ILE A 61 1.57 -4.33 5.96
CA ILE A 61 0.27 -3.86 5.49
C ILE A 61 -0.80 -4.61 6.29
N VAL A 62 -1.60 -3.87 7.06
CA VAL A 62 -2.70 -4.40 7.85
C VAL A 62 -4.01 -3.92 7.22
N VAL A 63 -4.62 -4.80 6.44
CA VAL A 63 -5.94 -4.60 5.80
C VAL A 63 -6.97 -5.62 6.26
N PHE A 64 -6.59 -6.52 7.15
CA PHE A 64 -7.50 -7.47 7.80
C PHE A 64 -7.30 -7.38 9.30
N GLY A 65 -8.26 -6.79 9.99
CA GLY A 65 -8.29 -6.77 11.44
C GLY A 65 -9.02 -8.00 11.95
N GLY A 66 -8.29 -9.04 12.34
CA GLY A 66 -8.79 -9.84 13.46
C GLY A 66 -9.00 -8.91 14.65
N PHE A 67 -9.94 -9.19 15.54
CA PHE A 67 -10.28 -8.32 16.69
C PHE A 67 -9.13 -8.10 17.70
N SER A 68 -7.90 -8.52 17.40
CA SER A 68 -6.75 -8.47 18.30
C SER A 68 -5.59 -7.68 17.71
N SER A 69 -5.02 -6.80 18.54
CA SER A 69 -3.78 -6.06 18.31
C SER A 69 -2.51 -6.93 18.44
N LYS A 70 -2.64 -8.17 18.94
CA LYS A 70 -1.50 -9.07 19.17
C LYS A 70 -0.85 -9.53 17.87
N LEU A 71 -1.65 -10.02 16.91
CA LEU A 71 -1.14 -10.51 15.63
C LEU A 71 -0.39 -9.43 14.81
N PRO A 72 -0.91 -8.19 14.64
CA PRO A 72 -0.15 -7.16 13.96
C PRO A 72 1.11 -6.76 14.72
N ASN A 73 1.09 -6.72 16.07
CA ASN A 73 2.30 -6.47 16.86
C ASN A 73 3.37 -7.54 16.61
N GLU A 74 3.06 -8.82 16.77
CA GLU A 74 4.01 -9.92 16.56
C GLU A 74 4.66 -9.84 15.17
N ARG A 75 3.89 -9.53 14.13
CA ARG A 75 4.41 -9.37 12.77
C ARG A 75 5.29 -8.14 12.60
N LEU A 76 4.93 -7.01 13.22
CA LEU A 76 5.74 -5.79 13.19
C LEU A 76 7.10 -6.02 13.84
N VAL A 77 7.11 -6.71 14.99
CA VAL A 77 8.32 -7.07 15.74
C VAL A 77 9.17 -8.08 14.96
N ASP A 78 8.58 -9.19 14.54
CA ASP A 78 9.27 -10.31 13.86
C ASP A 78 10.00 -9.85 12.60
N VAL A 79 9.34 -9.05 11.76
CA VAL A 79 9.97 -8.56 10.53
C VAL A 79 10.81 -7.30 10.75
N GLY A 80 10.79 -6.70 11.94
CA GLY A 80 11.45 -5.43 12.22
C GLY A 80 10.99 -4.31 11.29
N ALA A 81 9.67 -4.11 11.19
CA ALA A 81 9.07 -3.18 10.25
C ALA A 81 9.50 -1.73 10.48
N VAL A 82 9.73 -0.98 9.39
CA VAL A 82 10.04 0.45 9.45
C VAL A 82 8.81 1.34 9.23
N ALA A 83 7.76 0.77 8.63
CA ALA A 83 6.50 1.44 8.36
C ALA A 83 5.31 0.48 8.43
N LEU A 84 4.16 1.02 8.81
CA LEU A 84 2.88 0.32 8.85
C LEU A 84 1.90 1.04 7.91
N ILE A 85 1.22 0.28 7.04
CA ILE A 85 0.09 0.77 6.23
C ILE A 85 -1.18 0.16 6.79
N THR A 86 -2.15 1.00 7.15
CA THR A 86 -3.46 0.60 7.70
C THR A 86 -4.57 1.49 7.14
N ALA A 87 -5.82 1.25 7.52
CA ALA A 87 -6.93 2.17 7.27
C ALA A 87 -7.44 2.80 8.58
N ASP A 88 -8.25 3.85 8.48
CA ASP A 88 -8.98 4.41 9.61
C ASP A 88 -9.93 3.36 10.21
N GLU A 89 -10.86 2.87 9.41
CA GLU A 89 -11.83 1.83 9.75
C GLU A 89 -12.05 0.88 8.57
N GLU A 90 -12.34 -0.38 8.87
CA GLU A 90 -12.87 -1.33 7.88
C GLU A 90 -14.40 -1.31 7.95
N MET A 91 -15.07 -1.40 6.81
CA MET A 91 -16.51 -1.66 6.75
C MET A 91 -16.70 -3.05 6.19
N ARG A 92 -17.39 -3.92 6.94
CA ARG A 92 -17.77 -5.25 6.47
C ARG A 92 -19.12 -5.65 7.03
N GLY A 93 -20.09 -5.91 6.15
CA GLY A 93 -21.42 -6.38 6.55
C GLY A 93 -22.16 -5.36 7.44
N GLY A 94 -21.99 -4.07 7.15
CA GLY A 94 -22.63 -2.96 7.88
C GLY A 94 -22.03 -2.66 9.26
N ARG A 95 -20.93 -3.33 9.65
CA ARG A 95 -20.20 -3.03 10.89
C ARG A 95 -18.85 -2.39 10.58
N THR A 96 -18.52 -1.36 11.36
CA THR A 96 -17.22 -0.70 11.32
C THR A 96 -16.25 -1.36 12.30
N LEU A 97 -15.05 -1.70 11.83
CA LEU A 97 -13.95 -2.15 12.68
C LEU A 97 -12.87 -1.06 12.74
N PRO A 98 -12.50 -0.54 13.92
CA PRO A 98 -11.55 0.56 14.04
C PRO A 98 -10.09 0.08 13.86
N LEU A 99 -9.65 -0.09 12.61
CA LEU A 99 -8.32 -0.59 12.25
C LEU A 99 -7.19 0.30 12.80
N LYS A 100 -7.34 1.62 12.77
CA LYS A 100 -6.32 2.53 13.31
C LYS A 100 -6.14 2.36 14.81
N ARG A 101 -7.22 2.11 15.55
CA ARG A 101 -7.14 1.83 16.99
C ARG A 101 -6.36 0.54 17.27
N ILE A 102 -6.65 -0.53 16.52
CA ILE A 102 -5.93 -1.81 16.66
C ILE A 102 -4.45 -1.64 16.33
N ALA A 103 -4.13 -0.85 15.31
CA ALA A 103 -2.75 -0.52 14.94
C ALA A 103 -2.02 0.26 16.05
N ASP A 104 -2.68 1.24 16.67
CA ASP A 104 -2.09 2.01 17.78
C ASP A 104 -1.87 1.13 19.01
N GLU A 105 -2.82 0.27 19.37
CA GLU A 105 -2.67 -0.71 20.45
C GLU A 105 -1.52 -1.69 20.16
N ALA A 106 -1.37 -2.13 18.90
CA ALA A 106 -0.28 -3.00 18.49
C ALA A 106 1.10 -2.31 18.62
N LEU A 107 1.20 -1.03 18.27
CA LEU A 107 2.43 -0.26 18.44
C LEU A 107 2.75 0.02 19.92
N ALA A 108 1.71 0.25 20.73
CA ALA A 108 1.84 0.51 22.17
C ALA A 108 2.28 -0.73 22.97
N ALA A 109 2.07 -1.93 22.44
CA ALA A 109 2.50 -3.18 23.08
C ALA A 109 4.04 -3.37 23.11
N GLY A 110 4.81 -2.55 22.39
CA GLY A 110 6.28 -2.55 22.42
C GLY A 110 6.95 -3.38 21.30
N GLY A 111 8.28 -3.27 21.17
CA GLY A 111 9.07 -3.98 20.16
C GLY A 111 8.97 -3.40 18.74
N CYS A 112 8.31 -2.26 18.60
CA CYS A 112 8.02 -1.60 17.32
C CYS A 112 8.81 -0.28 17.17
N GLU A 113 9.98 -0.16 17.80
CA GLU A 113 10.76 1.09 17.87
C GLU A 113 11.28 1.55 16.50
N LYS A 114 11.39 0.61 15.55
CA LYS A 114 11.80 0.88 14.17
C LYS A 114 10.68 1.51 13.33
N VAL A 115 9.43 1.43 13.77
CA VAL A 115 8.28 1.96 13.01
C VAL A 115 8.27 3.49 13.12
N THR A 116 8.70 4.14 12.05
CA THR A 116 8.78 5.62 11.98
C THR A 116 7.52 6.24 11.37
N HIS A 117 6.80 5.47 10.55
CA HIS A 117 5.66 5.97 9.78
C HIS A 117 4.46 5.02 9.85
N VAL A 118 3.28 5.58 10.14
CA VAL A 118 1.99 4.90 10.02
C VAL A 118 1.19 5.61 8.94
N ILE A 119 1.00 4.92 7.81
CA ILE A 119 0.30 5.44 6.63
C ILE A 119 -1.13 4.95 6.70
N VAL A 120 -2.07 5.89 6.85
CA VAL A 120 -3.49 5.60 7.07
C VAL A 120 -4.28 5.88 5.79
N TYR A 121 -4.95 4.86 5.27
CA TYR A 121 -5.96 5.01 4.22
C TYR A 121 -7.29 5.48 4.82
N ARG A 122 -7.89 6.52 4.24
CA ARG A 122 -9.20 7.01 4.66
C ARG A 122 -10.29 6.23 3.95
N ARG A 123 -10.85 5.21 4.60
CA ARG A 123 -11.90 4.33 4.06
C ARG A 123 -13.30 4.79 4.42
N THR A 124 -13.52 5.23 5.66
CA THR A 124 -14.83 5.71 6.15
C THR A 124 -14.80 7.19 6.51
N GLY A 125 -13.64 7.73 6.87
CA GLY A 125 -13.51 9.08 7.43
C GLY A 125 -13.90 9.15 8.91
N GLY A 126 -13.93 8.03 9.62
CA GLY A 126 -14.19 7.95 11.05
C GLY A 126 -13.18 8.73 11.89
N LYS A 127 -13.56 9.03 13.15
CA LYS A 127 -12.70 9.76 14.09
C LYS A 127 -11.65 8.83 14.67
N VAL A 128 -10.40 8.98 14.25
CA VAL A 128 -9.26 8.18 14.71
C VAL A 128 -8.29 8.99 15.55
N ALA A 129 -7.64 8.32 16.51
CA ALA A 129 -6.52 8.91 17.25
C ALA A 129 -5.32 9.14 16.31
N TRP A 130 -4.60 10.23 16.53
CA TRP A 130 -3.53 10.66 15.65
C TRP A 130 -2.27 11.04 16.42
N THR A 131 -1.14 10.47 16.02
CA THR A 131 0.18 10.77 16.59
C THR A 131 0.94 11.65 15.61
N ALA A 132 1.11 12.92 15.97
CA ALA A 132 1.85 13.89 15.16
C ALA A 132 3.29 13.42 14.90
N GLY A 133 3.77 13.61 13.67
CA GLY A 133 5.11 13.18 13.23
C GLY A 133 5.21 11.73 12.76
N ARG A 134 4.41 10.82 13.32
CA ARG A 134 4.37 9.39 12.95
C ARG A 134 3.27 9.08 11.92
N ASP A 135 2.06 9.58 12.17
CA ASP A 135 0.87 9.23 11.39
C ASP A 135 0.69 10.17 10.20
N VAL A 136 0.37 9.61 9.03
CA VAL A 136 0.20 10.35 7.77
C VAL A 136 -0.94 9.77 6.95
N TRP A 137 -1.69 10.63 6.27
CA TRP A 137 -2.74 10.17 5.35
C TRP A 137 -2.15 9.67 4.03
N LEU A 138 -2.65 8.53 3.55
CA LEU A 138 -2.22 7.93 2.29
C LEU A 138 -2.44 8.89 1.10
N HIS A 139 -3.63 9.50 1.00
CA HIS A 139 -3.98 10.40 -0.10
C HIS A 139 -3.04 11.62 -0.15
N GLU A 140 -2.73 12.22 1.01
CA GLU A 140 -1.82 13.36 1.08
C GLU A 140 -0.41 13.04 0.58
N ILE A 141 0.12 11.83 0.87
CA ILE A 141 1.48 11.48 0.46
C ILE A 141 1.56 11.08 -1.02
N VAL A 142 0.51 10.49 -1.59
CA VAL A 142 0.49 10.05 -2.99
C VAL A 142 0.13 11.18 -3.95
N GLU A 143 -0.63 12.18 -3.52
CA GLU A 143 -0.95 13.37 -4.33
C GLU A 143 0.27 14.30 -4.50
N ARG A 144 1.17 14.33 -3.51
CA ARG A 144 2.39 15.16 -3.52
C ARG A 144 3.54 14.57 -4.33
N VAL A 145 3.32 13.44 -4.99
CA VAL A 145 4.34 12.76 -5.78
C VAL A 145 3.81 12.41 -7.16
N SER A 146 4.65 12.59 -8.15
CA SER A 146 4.41 12.15 -9.52
C SER A 146 4.51 10.63 -9.61
N SER A 147 3.75 10.03 -10.53
CA SER A 147 3.95 8.63 -10.93
C SER A 147 5.25 8.43 -11.73
N TRP A 148 5.91 9.52 -12.14
CA TRP A 148 7.18 9.55 -12.84
C TRP A 148 8.28 10.20 -11.97
N PRO A 149 9.56 9.76 -12.00
CA PRO A 149 10.08 8.60 -12.73
C PRO A 149 9.60 7.28 -12.15
N MET A 150 9.64 6.23 -12.98
CA MET A 150 9.56 4.85 -12.50
C MET A 150 10.63 4.66 -11.41
N PRO A 151 10.29 4.05 -10.26
CA PRO A 151 11.30 3.68 -9.28
C PRO A 151 12.37 2.82 -9.97
N LEU A 152 13.62 3.28 -10.02
CA LEU A 152 14.71 2.70 -10.84
C LEU A 152 14.92 1.18 -10.66
N GLU A 153 14.49 0.57 -9.55
CA GLU A 153 14.59 -0.88 -9.29
C GLU A 153 13.40 -1.70 -9.85
N ALA A 154 12.29 -1.05 -10.22
CA ALA A 154 11.19 -1.69 -10.95
C ALA A 154 11.52 -1.87 -12.45
N SER A 155 12.70 -1.40 -12.87
CA SER A 155 13.21 -1.58 -14.23
C SER A 155 13.57 -3.04 -14.55
N TYR A 156 13.91 -3.87 -13.56
CA TYR A 156 14.26 -5.27 -13.82
C TYR A 156 13.08 -6.16 -14.27
N ALA A 157 11.83 -5.73 -14.05
CA ALA A 157 10.66 -6.37 -14.65
C ALA A 157 10.39 -5.91 -16.10
N ALA A 158 10.95 -4.77 -16.52
CA ALA A 158 10.90 -4.27 -17.89
C ALA A 158 12.15 -4.66 -18.72
N ALA A 159 13.26 -4.97 -18.05
CA ALA A 159 14.55 -5.34 -18.66
C ALA A 159 14.65 -6.83 -19.06
N ALA A 160 13.52 -7.52 -19.27
CA ALA A 160 13.53 -8.79 -20.02
C ALA A 160 13.59 -8.56 -21.55
N THR A 161 13.84 -7.32 -21.99
CA THR A 161 14.09 -6.99 -23.39
C THR A 161 15.34 -6.13 -23.52
N GLN A 162 16.51 -6.78 -23.58
CA GLN A 162 17.68 -6.27 -24.31
C GLN A 162 18.34 -7.45 -25.04
N PRO A 163 18.96 -7.19 -26.20
CA PRO A 163 18.68 -7.88 -27.45
C PRO A 163 19.62 -9.06 -27.71
N ALA A 164 19.07 -10.19 -28.15
CA ALA A 164 19.88 -11.24 -28.76
C ALA A 164 20.02 -10.96 -30.27
N CYS A 165 21.20 -10.45 -30.62
CA CYS A 165 21.94 -10.62 -31.88
C CYS A 165 21.30 -10.13 -33.19
N ARG A 166 21.79 -8.97 -33.66
CA ARG A 166 22.24 -8.85 -35.06
C ARG A 166 23.68 -9.32 -35.09
N GLU A 167 23.94 -10.46 -35.74
CA GLU A 167 24.54 -10.61 -37.08
C GLU A 167 24.07 -11.95 -37.64
#